data_AF-J7WWY0-F1
#
_entry.id   AF-J7WWY0-F1
#
_cell.length_a   1.000
_cell.length_b   1.000
_cell.length_c   1.000
_cell.angle_alpha   90.00
_cell.angle_beta   90.00
_cell.angle_gamma   90.00
#
_symmetry.space_group_name_H-M   'P 1'
#
loop_
_entity.id
_entity.type
_entity.pdbx_description
1 polymer ?
#
loop_
_entity_poly.entity_id
_entity_poly.type
_entity_poly.pdbx_seq_one_letter_code
_entity_poly.pdbx_strand_id
1 'polypeptide(L)'
;MPQTAHLFGQDPIVITKRIQREIYDTTGINASIGIGPDLFLSKTALDVESKHSNSRIAMWTYEDVSKKLWGIGTATEEVLHGMGLFSLKDVAKTPKELLIKRFGKVKGEESYHFSYGIDESRMANKYILKSISITKGQILLEDCFSHNKLKMLLLEQIEETCFRLRSFAMIYNYNSNFRISSVLRPVNFAISSIGIPFLCIPRINWIFPCLIPSSNPSSRA
;
A
#
# COMPACT_ATOMS: atom_id res chain seq x y z
N MET A 1 -8.43 21.41 -19.71
CA MET A 1 -8.56 20.08 -20.34
C MET A 1 -7.22 19.66 -20.91
N PRO A 2 -6.85 18.37 -20.87
CA PRO A 2 -5.59 17.89 -21.41
C PRO A 2 -5.54 18.05 -22.94
N GLN A 3 -4.35 18.32 -23.47
CA GLN A 3 -4.12 18.67 -24.88
C GLN A 3 -4.63 17.61 -25.88
N THR A 4 -4.76 16.34 -25.47
CA THR A 4 -5.12 15.22 -26.36
C THR A 4 -6.62 14.89 -26.40
N ALA A 5 -7.46 15.51 -25.56
CA ALA A 5 -8.89 15.18 -25.48
C ALA A 5 -9.63 15.40 -26.82
N HIS A 6 -9.16 16.35 -27.64
CA HIS A 6 -9.73 16.64 -28.96
C HIS A 6 -9.68 15.46 -29.94
N LEU A 7 -8.77 14.50 -29.73
CA LEU A 7 -8.62 13.31 -30.59
C LEU A 7 -9.72 12.26 -30.37
N PHE A 8 -10.42 12.30 -29.24
CA PHE A 8 -11.29 11.21 -28.79
C PHE A 8 -12.76 11.59 -28.62
N GLY A 9 -13.13 12.81 -29.05
CA GLY A 9 -14.46 13.38 -28.83
C GLY A 9 -14.46 14.19 -27.53
N GLN A 10 -14.64 15.50 -27.64
CA GLN A 10 -14.32 16.50 -26.61
C GLN A 10 -14.96 16.26 -25.22
N ASP A 11 -16.02 15.45 -25.13
CA ASP A 11 -16.71 15.14 -23.87
C ASP A 11 -16.05 13.95 -23.13
N PRO A 12 -15.47 14.18 -21.93
CA PRO A 12 -14.89 13.14 -21.10
C PRO A 12 -15.85 11.98 -20.81
N ILE A 13 -17.15 12.24 -20.69
CA ILE A 13 -18.15 11.21 -20.37
C ILE A 13 -18.31 10.22 -21.52
N VAL A 14 -18.28 10.70 -22.76
CA VAL A 14 -18.40 9.85 -23.97
C VAL A 14 -17.18 8.94 -24.10
N ILE A 15 -15.98 9.50 -23.93
CA ILE A 15 -14.73 8.73 -23.95
C ILE A 15 -14.78 7.63 -22.88
N THR A 16 -15.19 7.98 -21.67
CA THR A 16 -15.23 7.07 -20.53
C THR A 16 -16.20 5.91 -20.74
N LYS A 17 -17.39 6.18 -21.29
CA LYS A 17 -18.36 5.13 -21.65
C LYS A 17 -17.83 4.19 -22.73
N ARG A 18 -17.07 4.71 -23.70
CA ARG A 18 -16.44 3.88 -24.74
C ARG A 18 -15.41 2.94 -24.13
N ILE A 19 -14.52 3.45 -23.27
CA ILE A 19 -13.52 2.64 -22.56
C ILE A 19 -14.19 1.58 -21.70
N GLN A 20 -15.23 1.95 -20.95
CA GLN A 20 -15.98 1.02 -20.09
C GLN A 20 -16.61 -0.11 -20.89
N ARG A 21 -17.18 0.19 -22.06
CA ARG A 21 -17.73 -0.82 -22.98
C ARG A 21 -16.64 -1.73 -23.54
N GLU A 22 -15.53 -1.16 -24.01
CA GLU A 22 -14.42 -1.94 -24.57
C GLU A 22 -13.82 -2.92 -23.55
N ILE A 23 -13.67 -2.50 -22.29
CA ILE A 23 -13.23 -3.38 -21.19
C ILE A 23 -14.24 -4.51 -20.99
N TYR A 24 -15.54 -4.20 -20.97
CA TYR A 24 -16.59 -5.19 -20.80
C TYR A 24 -16.63 -6.20 -21.95
N ASP A 25 -16.56 -5.73 -23.19
CA ASP A 25 -16.60 -6.57 -24.39
C ASP A 25 -15.37 -7.50 -24.46
N THR A 26 -14.21 -7.03 -23.98
CA THR A 26 -12.96 -7.81 -24.00
C THR A 26 -12.82 -8.78 -22.82
N THR A 27 -13.25 -8.37 -21.62
CA THR A 27 -12.95 -9.11 -20.37
C THR A 27 -14.18 -9.69 -19.69
N GLY A 28 -15.39 -9.24 -20.03
CA GLY A 28 -16.63 -9.55 -19.32
C GLY A 28 -16.77 -8.84 -17.96
N ILE A 29 -15.86 -7.93 -17.59
CA ILE A 29 -15.81 -7.28 -16.29
C ILE A 29 -16.24 -5.82 -16.41
N ASN A 30 -17.14 -5.38 -15.53
CA ASN A 30 -17.53 -3.97 -15.44
C ASN A 30 -16.44 -3.14 -14.76
N ALA A 31 -15.91 -2.15 -15.46
CA ALA A 31 -14.99 -1.16 -14.89
C ALA A 31 -15.74 0.03 -14.28
N SER A 32 -15.19 0.57 -13.19
CA SER A 32 -15.56 1.88 -12.64
C SER A 32 -14.51 2.92 -13.02
N ILE A 33 -14.94 4.13 -13.35
CA ILE A 33 -14.04 5.20 -13.81
C ILE A 33 -14.34 6.49 -13.06
N GLY A 34 -13.30 7.14 -12.53
CA GLY A 34 -13.36 8.45 -11.90
C GLY A 34 -12.65 9.48 -12.77
N ILE A 35 -13.29 10.62 -12.99
CA ILE A 35 -12.79 11.72 -13.82
C ILE A 35 -12.54 12.91 -12.90
N GLY A 36 -11.33 13.46 -12.95
CA GLY A 36 -10.96 14.66 -12.21
C GLY A 36 -9.91 15.48 -12.97
N PRO A 37 -9.63 16.72 -12.52
CA PRO A 37 -8.61 17.56 -13.13
C PRO A 37 -7.19 17.06 -12.87
N ASP A 38 -6.96 16.42 -11.72
CA ASP A 38 -5.67 15.83 -11.30
C ASP A 38 -5.79 14.33 -10.99
N LEU A 39 -4.66 13.62 -10.81
CA LEU A 39 -4.65 12.18 -10.50
C LEU A 39 -5.33 11.90 -9.16
N PHE A 40 -5.03 12.70 -8.12
CA PHE A 40 -5.65 12.61 -6.82
C PHE A 40 -7.18 12.68 -6.91
N LEU A 41 -7.74 13.74 -7.51
CA LEU A 41 -9.19 13.90 -7.63
C LEU A 41 -9.84 12.82 -8.49
N SER A 42 -9.16 12.37 -9.56
CA SER A 42 -9.65 11.26 -10.38
C SER A 42 -9.75 9.96 -9.57
N LYS A 43 -8.74 9.67 -8.74
CA LYS A 43 -8.74 8.49 -7.85
C LYS A 43 -9.80 8.60 -6.76
N THR A 44 -9.97 9.78 -6.17
CA THR A 44 -10.95 9.98 -5.11
C THR A 44 -12.37 9.94 -5.65
N ALA A 45 -12.65 10.54 -6.81
CA ALA A 45 -13.93 10.40 -7.51
C ALA A 45 -14.27 8.93 -7.80
N LEU A 46 -13.25 8.14 -8.19
CA LEU A 46 -13.41 6.71 -8.41
C LEU A 46 -13.81 5.97 -7.12
N ASP A 47 -13.10 6.22 -6.03
CA ASP A 47 -13.31 5.50 -4.77
C ASP A 47 -14.60 5.89 -4.05
N VAL A 48 -14.92 7.18 -4.01
CA VAL A 48 -16.03 7.71 -3.21
C VAL A 48 -17.37 7.60 -3.92
N GLU A 49 -17.42 7.87 -5.23
CA GLU A 49 -18.68 8.02 -5.95
C GLU A 49 -18.84 6.97 -7.06
N SER A 50 -17.82 6.80 -7.90
CA SER A 50 -17.93 5.95 -9.10
C SER A 50 -18.27 4.50 -8.77
N LYS A 51 -17.62 3.89 -7.78
CA LYS A 51 -17.88 2.49 -7.36
C LYS A 51 -19.33 2.24 -6.91
N HIS A 52 -20.01 3.26 -6.41
CA HIS A 52 -21.35 3.15 -5.84
C HIS A 52 -22.44 3.67 -6.79
N SER A 53 -22.07 4.39 -7.84
CA SER A 53 -23.00 4.86 -8.87
C SER A 53 -23.46 3.73 -9.81
N ASN A 54 -24.72 3.78 -10.26
CA ASN A 54 -25.26 2.82 -11.24
C ASN A 54 -24.50 2.86 -12.57
N SER A 55 -24.07 4.04 -13.01
CA SER A 55 -23.27 4.24 -14.23
C SER A 55 -21.82 3.78 -14.07
N ARG A 56 -21.34 3.61 -12.83
CA ARG A 56 -19.94 3.37 -12.51
C ARG A 56 -18.99 4.44 -13.09
N ILE A 57 -19.49 5.67 -13.20
CA ILE A 57 -18.75 6.83 -13.72
C ILE A 57 -19.08 8.02 -12.82
N ALA A 58 -18.05 8.69 -12.31
CA ALA A 58 -18.19 9.94 -11.56
C ALA A 58 -17.19 10.98 -12.06
N MET A 59 -17.61 12.24 -12.09
CA MET A 59 -16.77 13.37 -12.46
C MET A 59 -16.74 14.39 -11.33
N TRP A 60 -15.54 14.74 -10.88
CA TRP A 60 -15.32 15.71 -9.82
C TRP A 60 -14.57 16.93 -10.34
N THR A 61 -14.92 18.07 -9.78
CA THR A 61 -14.26 19.36 -9.98
C THR A 61 -13.67 19.84 -8.66
N TYR A 62 -12.88 20.92 -8.66
CA TYR A 62 -12.35 21.49 -7.42
C TYR A 62 -13.45 21.97 -6.45
N GLU A 63 -14.66 22.28 -6.94
CA GLU A 63 -15.78 22.68 -6.10
C GLU A 63 -16.32 21.52 -5.25
N ASP A 64 -16.26 20.30 -5.78
CA ASP A 64 -16.71 19.08 -5.12
C ASP A 64 -15.84 18.70 -3.93
N VAL A 65 -14.57 19.12 -3.93
CA VAL A 65 -13.60 18.87 -2.86
C VAL A 65 -14.17 19.28 -1.51
N SER A 66 -14.68 20.50 -1.41
CA SER A 66 -15.19 21.03 -0.14
C SER A 66 -16.44 20.31 0.41
N LYS A 67 -17.16 19.56 -0.45
CA LYS A 67 -18.45 18.92 -0.14
C LYS A 67 -18.35 17.41 0.00
N LYS A 68 -17.54 16.78 -0.83
CA LYS A 68 -17.48 15.32 -1.00
C LYS A 68 -16.15 14.72 -0.51
N LEU A 69 -15.10 15.53 -0.36
CA LEU A 69 -13.79 15.03 0.04
C LEU A 69 -13.68 14.93 1.56
N TRP A 70 -14.09 13.78 2.09
CA TRP A 70 -13.67 13.29 3.40
C TRP A 70 -13.22 11.84 3.25
N GLY A 71 -12.03 11.68 2.64
CA GLY A 71 -11.48 10.40 2.19
C GLY A 71 -10.11 10.12 2.80
N ILE A 72 -9.92 10.48 4.06
CA ILE A 72 -8.69 10.22 4.81
C ILE A 72 -8.82 8.81 5.40
N GLY A 73 -7.79 7.97 5.25
CA GLY A 73 -7.81 6.62 5.82
C GLY A 73 -7.99 6.66 7.35
N THR A 74 -8.71 5.70 7.91
CA THR A 74 -9.12 5.67 9.34
C THR A 74 -7.98 6.00 10.32
N ALA A 75 -6.80 5.43 10.12
CA ALA A 75 -5.63 5.70 10.97
C ALA A 75 -5.15 7.17 10.90
N THR A 76 -5.30 7.83 9.75
CA THR A 76 -4.93 9.25 9.60
C THR A 76 -6.06 10.15 10.10
N GLU A 77 -7.31 9.74 9.92
CA GLU A 77 -8.49 10.41 10.47
C GLU A 77 -8.43 10.46 12.00
N GLU A 78 -8.15 9.35 12.68
CA GLU A 78 -7.95 9.31 14.14
C GLU A 78 -6.86 10.28 14.62
N VAL A 79 -5.76 10.38 13.87
CA VAL A 79 -4.67 11.31 14.18
C VAL A 79 -5.12 12.76 14.04
N LEU A 80 -5.88 13.09 12.98
CA LEU A 80 -6.40 14.44 12.75
C LEU A 80 -7.47 14.82 13.77
N HIS A 81 -8.36 13.89 14.13
CA HIS A 81 -9.32 14.06 15.22
C HIS A 81 -8.61 14.31 16.56
N GLY A 82 -7.51 13.60 16.83
CA GLY A 82 -6.66 13.87 18.00
C GLY A 82 -5.99 15.25 17.99
N MET A 83 -5.89 15.90 16.82
CA MET A 83 -5.43 17.29 16.67
C MET A 83 -6.60 18.31 16.71
N GLY A 84 -7.85 17.85 16.85
CA GLY A 84 -9.04 18.69 16.81
C GLY A 84 -9.51 19.06 15.39
N LEU A 85 -9.05 18.35 14.37
CA LEU A 85 -9.38 18.60 12.96
C LEU A 85 -10.40 17.58 12.48
N PHE A 86 -11.67 17.99 12.34
CA PHE A 86 -12.80 17.10 12.01
C PHE A 86 -13.32 17.28 10.58
N SER A 87 -12.81 18.28 9.86
CA SER A 87 -13.19 18.54 8.48
C SER A 87 -11.99 18.92 7.63
N LEU A 88 -12.15 18.79 6.31
CA LEU A 88 -11.06 19.08 5.38
C LEU A 88 -10.72 20.58 5.40
N LYS A 89 -11.73 21.40 5.69
CA LYS A 89 -11.57 22.84 5.91
C LYS A 89 -10.68 23.14 7.11
N ASP A 90 -10.74 22.33 8.16
CA ASP A 90 -9.89 22.50 9.34
C ASP A 90 -8.44 22.17 9.00
N VAL A 91 -8.22 21.10 8.23
CA VAL A 91 -6.89 20.74 7.71
C VAL A 91 -6.34 21.87 6.82
N ALA A 92 -7.15 22.41 5.91
CA ALA A 92 -6.76 23.50 5.01
C ALA A 92 -6.38 24.79 5.76
N LYS A 93 -7.09 25.10 6.86
CA LYS A 93 -6.82 26.26 7.73
C LYS A 93 -5.64 26.06 8.67
N THR A 94 -5.19 24.81 8.85
CA THR A 94 -4.07 24.51 9.72
C THR A 94 -2.75 24.93 9.05
N PRO A 95 -1.82 25.58 9.77
CA PRO A 95 -0.49 25.86 9.26
C PRO A 95 0.20 24.59 8.76
N LYS A 96 0.74 24.65 7.54
CA LYS A 96 1.40 23.52 6.86
C LYS A 96 2.51 22.91 7.72
N GLU A 97 3.21 23.74 8.50
CA GLU A 97 4.31 23.34 9.38
C GLU A 97 3.86 22.36 10.47
N LEU A 98 2.62 22.50 10.97
CA LEU A 98 2.06 21.58 11.98
C LEU A 98 1.78 20.20 11.38
N LEU A 99 1.26 20.18 10.15
CA LEU A 99 1.02 18.92 9.41
C LEU A 99 2.35 18.22 9.09
N ILE A 100 3.36 18.98 8.65
CA ILE A 100 4.73 18.47 8.42
C ILE A 100 5.33 17.92 9.72
N LYS A 101 5.18 18.61 10.84
CA LYS A 101 5.69 18.15 12.13
C LYS A 101 5.03 16.85 12.56
N ARG A 102 3.74 16.66 12.26
CA ARG A 102 2.98 15.46 12.66
C ARG A 102 3.21 14.26 11.75
N PHE A 103 3.18 14.46 10.43
CA PHE A 103 3.18 13.40 9.42
C PHE A 103 4.54 13.22 8.70
N GLY A 104 5.50 14.12 8.94
CA GLY A 104 6.74 14.22 8.21
C GLY A 104 6.62 15.11 6.97
N LYS A 105 7.77 15.50 6.40
CA LYS A 105 7.85 16.49 5.32
C LYS A 105 6.93 16.17 4.13
N VAL A 106 7.13 15.00 3.52
CA VAL A 106 6.42 14.61 2.30
C VAL A 106 4.91 14.50 2.54
N LYS A 107 4.51 13.68 3.51
CA LYS A 107 3.09 13.43 3.79
C LYS A 107 2.36 14.66 4.32
N GLY A 108 3.05 15.50 5.11
CA GLY A 108 2.46 16.73 5.62
C GLY A 108 2.22 17.76 4.53
N GLU A 109 3.16 17.92 3.61
CA GLU A 109 2.99 18.75 2.41
C GLU A 109 1.85 18.22 1.53
N GLU A 110 1.86 16.93 1.20
CA GLU A 110 0.80 16.29 0.41
C GLU A 110 -0.58 16.44 1.06
N SER A 111 -0.70 16.20 2.37
CA SER A 111 -1.98 16.33 3.09
C SER A 111 -2.51 17.76 3.05
N TYR A 112 -1.63 18.75 3.12
CA TYR A 112 -1.99 20.15 2.97
C TYR A 112 -2.51 20.43 1.56
N HIS A 113 -1.80 20.02 0.51
CA HIS A 113 -2.24 20.24 -0.88
C HIS A 113 -3.54 19.49 -1.22
N PHE A 114 -3.69 18.25 -0.73
CA PHE A 114 -4.91 17.46 -0.89
C PHE A 114 -6.12 18.09 -0.20
N SER A 115 -5.92 18.87 0.88
CA SER A 115 -7.02 19.61 1.51
C SER A 115 -7.63 20.69 0.60
N TYR A 116 -6.87 21.16 -0.39
CA TYR A 116 -7.33 22.04 -1.46
C TYR A 116 -7.70 21.27 -2.74
N GLY A 117 -7.56 19.95 -2.75
CA GLY A 117 -7.76 19.09 -3.92
C GLY A 117 -6.67 19.20 -4.99
N ILE A 118 -5.51 19.80 -4.65
CA ILE A 118 -4.40 20.04 -5.58
C ILE A 118 -3.41 18.87 -5.48
N ASP A 119 -2.98 18.36 -6.64
CA ASP A 119 -1.93 17.35 -6.75
C ASP A 119 -0.98 17.71 -7.91
N GLU A 120 0.32 17.81 -7.60
CA GLU A 120 1.35 18.19 -8.58
C GLU A 120 1.91 16.98 -9.37
N SER A 121 1.39 15.79 -9.11
CA SER A 121 1.84 14.55 -9.75
C SER A 121 1.64 14.58 -11.26
N ARG A 122 2.71 14.27 -12.02
CA ARG A 122 2.66 14.19 -13.49
C ARG A 122 2.52 12.74 -13.95
N MET A 123 1.48 12.44 -14.75
CA MET A 123 1.25 11.11 -15.32
C MET A 123 2.44 10.57 -16.15
N ALA A 124 3.22 11.44 -16.78
CA ALA A 124 4.34 11.04 -17.65
C ALA A 124 5.50 10.38 -16.89
N ASN A 125 5.56 10.50 -15.57
CA ASN A 125 6.64 9.95 -14.77
C ASN A 125 6.43 8.45 -14.55
N LYS A 126 7.05 7.61 -15.38
CA LYS A 126 7.05 6.15 -15.17
C LYS A 126 7.78 5.81 -13.87
N TYR A 127 7.12 5.05 -12.99
CA TYR A 127 7.75 4.56 -11.77
C TYR A 127 8.89 3.59 -12.10
N ILE A 128 10.09 3.90 -11.60
CA ILE A 128 11.25 3.01 -11.67
C ILE A 128 11.37 2.31 -10.33
N LEU A 129 11.27 0.98 -10.33
CA LEU A 129 11.45 0.16 -9.13
C LEU A 129 12.87 0.37 -8.59
N LYS A 130 12.96 0.89 -7.35
CA LYS A 130 14.26 1.09 -6.66
C LYS A 130 14.87 -0.23 -6.19
N SER A 131 14.02 -1.16 -5.78
CA SER A 131 14.41 -2.50 -5.35
C SER A 131 13.23 -3.45 -5.51
N ILE A 132 13.54 -4.74 -5.65
CA ILE A 132 12.55 -5.81 -5.66
C ILE A 132 12.71 -6.57 -4.35
N SER A 133 11.62 -6.65 -3.59
CA SER A 133 11.55 -7.47 -2.38
C SER A 133 10.65 -8.68 -2.63
N ILE A 134 11.11 -9.85 -2.23
CA ILE A 134 10.31 -11.08 -2.21
C ILE A 134 9.99 -11.39 -0.76
N THR A 135 8.71 -11.54 -0.45
CA THR A 135 8.24 -11.84 0.91
C THR A 135 7.14 -12.89 0.85
N LYS A 136 7.14 -13.80 1.82
CA LYS A 136 6.07 -14.76 2.07
C LYS A 136 5.54 -14.52 3.48
N GLY A 137 4.25 -14.26 3.58
CA GLY A 137 3.51 -14.27 4.84
C GLY A 137 2.49 -15.39 4.82
N GLN A 138 2.17 -15.95 5.98
CA GLN A 138 1.06 -16.90 6.11
C GLN A 138 0.35 -16.69 7.44
N ILE A 139 -0.97 -16.89 7.42
CA ILE A 139 -1.82 -16.93 8.61
C ILE A 139 -2.10 -18.40 8.88
N LEU A 140 -1.85 -18.85 10.10
CA LEU A 140 -2.14 -20.22 10.51
C LEU A 140 -3.60 -20.35 10.94
N LEU A 141 -4.19 -21.53 10.75
CA LEU A 141 -5.55 -21.83 11.21
C LEU A 141 -5.68 -21.86 12.74
N GLU A 142 -4.57 -22.12 13.42
CA GLU A 142 -4.47 -22.20 14.86
C GLU A 142 -3.20 -21.52 15.34
N ASP A 143 -3.25 -20.99 16.56
CA ASP A 143 -2.09 -20.43 17.21
C ASP A 143 -1.01 -21.51 17.42
N CYS A 144 0.22 -21.19 17.01
CA CYS A 144 1.34 -22.11 17.08
C CYS A 144 2.29 -21.71 18.22
N PHE A 145 2.23 -22.46 19.33
CA PHE A 145 3.13 -22.30 20.47
C PHE A 145 4.28 -23.32 20.49
N SER A 146 4.22 -24.34 19.64
CA SER A 146 5.26 -25.38 19.56
C SER A 146 6.46 -24.90 18.75
N HIS A 147 7.64 -24.95 19.38
CA HIS A 147 8.92 -24.61 18.75
C HIS A 147 9.17 -25.39 17.46
N ASN A 148 8.91 -26.71 17.46
CA ASN A 148 9.16 -27.56 16.30
C ASN A 148 8.24 -27.22 15.13
N LYS A 149 6.96 -26.94 15.42
CA LYS A 149 5.97 -26.54 14.40
C LYS A 149 6.33 -25.19 13.78
N LEU A 150 6.72 -24.21 14.61
CA LEU A 150 7.17 -22.90 14.14
C LEU A 150 8.45 -23.01 13.28
N LYS A 151 9.39 -23.87 13.67
CA LYS A 151 10.62 -24.12 12.91
C LYS A 151 10.36 -24.73 11.55
N MET A 152 9.51 -25.75 11.50
CA MET A 152 9.12 -26.39 10.24
C MET A 152 8.49 -25.36 9.30
N LEU A 153 7.57 -24.55 9.82
CA LEU A 153 6.89 -23.49 9.09
C LEU A 153 7.85 -22.42 8.53
N LEU A 154 8.82 -21.98 9.33
CA LEU A 154 9.82 -21.01 8.89
C LEU A 154 10.73 -21.59 7.80
N LEU A 155 11.10 -22.86 7.92
CA LEU A 155 11.92 -23.54 6.91
C LEU A 155 11.18 -23.64 5.58
N GLU A 156 9.90 -23.99 5.59
CA GLU A 156 9.04 -23.99 4.40
C GLU A 156 8.99 -22.62 3.72
N GLN A 157 8.78 -21.54 4.49
CA GLN A 157 8.75 -20.18 3.95
C GLN A 157 10.08 -19.74 3.35
N ILE A 158 11.20 -20.11 3.99
CA ILE A 158 12.55 -19.83 3.48
C ILE A 158 12.78 -20.58 2.18
N GLU A 159 12.42 -21.86 2.12
CA GLU A 159 12.59 -22.68 0.92
C GLU A 159 11.82 -22.11 -0.27
N GLU A 160 10.55 -21.75 -0.08
CA GLU A 160 9.72 -21.12 -1.11
C GLU A 160 10.29 -19.76 -1.55
N THR A 161 10.73 -18.93 -0.60
CA THR A 161 11.33 -17.62 -0.93
C THR A 161 12.64 -17.79 -1.71
N CYS A 162 13.50 -18.72 -1.30
CA CYS A 162 14.73 -19.05 -2.01
C CYS A 162 14.43 -19.62 -3.40
N PHE A 163 13.41 -20.47 -3.55
CA PHE A 163 12.99 -21.00 -4.85
C PHE A 163 12.54 -19.87 -5.79
N ARG A 164 11.73 -18.93 -5.30
CA ARG A 164 11.32 -17.74 -6.07
C ARG A 164 12.51 -16.88 -6.47
N LEU A 165 13.43 -16.60 -5.54
CA LEU A 165 14.66 -15.83 -5.82
C LEU A 165 15.50 -16.46 -6.94
N ARG A 166 15.64 -17.80 -6.94
CA ARG A 166 16.35 -18.52 -8.00
C ARG A 166 15.62 -18.46 -9.34
N SER A 167 14.30 -18.59 -9.33
CA SER A 167 13.46 -18.57 -10.54
C SER A 167 13.51 -17.22 -11.26
N PHE A 168 13.65 -16.12 -10.52
CA PHE A 168 13.83 -14.78 -11.10
C PHE A 168 15.26 -14.50 -11.63
N ALA A 169 16.16 -15.50 -11.64
CA ALA A 169 17.56 -15.38 -12.06
C ALA A 169 18.34 -14.23 -11.36
N MET A 170 17.88 -13.76 -10.20
CA MET A 170 18.47 -12.64 -9.45
C MET A 170 19.74 -13.00 -8.67
N ILE A 171 20.46 -14.06 -9.05
CA ILE A 171 21.57 -14.61 -8.26
C ILE A 171 22.89 -13.88 -8.49
N TYR A 172 23.04 -13.05 -9.53
CA TYR A 172 24.38 -12.58 -9.88
C TYR A 172 24.90 -11.35 -9.12
N ASN A 173 24.13 -10.62 -8.31
CA ASN A 173 24.69 -9.42 -7.64
C ASN A 173 23.88 -8.82 -6.48
N TYR A 174 23.24 -9.61 -5.61
CA TYR A 174 22.50 -9.02 -4.49
C TYR A 174 22.88 -9.61 -3.13
N ASN A 175 23.35 -8.73 -2.25
CA ASN A 175 23.25 -8.88 -0.80
C ASN A 175 21.76 -8.98 -0.45
N SER A 176 21.21 -10.19 -0.50
CA SER A 176 19.80 -10.41 -0.22
C SER A 176 19.58 -10.37 1.29
N ASN A 177 18.88 -9.32 1.76
CA ASN A 177 18.48 -9.21 3.15
C ASN A 177 17.14 -9.92 3.33
N PHE A 178 17.14 -11.06 4.01
CA PHE A 178 15.95 -11.77 4.46
C PHE A 178 15.47 -11.16 5.78
N ARG A 179 14.23 -10.67 5.83
CA ARG A 179 13.64 -10.12 7.05
C ARG A 179 12.50 -11.02 7.52
N ILE A 180 12.66 -11.61 8.71
CA ILE A 180 11.56 -12.29 9.40
C ILE A 180 10.90 -11.25 10.30
N SER A 181 9.66 -10.89 10.00
CA SER A 181 8.85 -10.02 10.84
C SER A 181 7.82 -10.86 11.56
N SER A 182 8.00 -11.07 12.87
CA SER A 182 6.89 -11.45 13.76
C SER A 182 6.31 -10.17 14.37
N VAL A 183 5.07 -10.26 14.88
CA VAL A 183 4.31 -9.14 15.47
C VAL A 183 5.09 -8.38 16.56
N LEU A 184 6.16 -8.96 17.12
CA LEU A 184 6.91 -8.38 18.24
C LEU A 184 8.34 -7.90 17.89
N ARG A 185 9.09 -8.56 16.98
CA ARG A 185 10.46 -8.13 16.62
C ARG A 185 10.83 -8.49 15.17
N PRO A 186 11.20 -7.50 14.33
CA PRO A 186 11.81 -7.77 13.03
C PRO A 186 13.28 -8.18 13.19
N VAL A 187 13.70 -9.27 12.56
CA VAL A 187 15.12 -9.66 12.49
C VAL A 187 15.56 -9.68 11.03
N ASN A 188 16.64 -8.94 10.73
CA ASN A 188 17.24 -8.87 9.40
C ASN A 188 18.41 -9.85 9.31
N PHE A 189 18.48 -10.59 8.21
CA PHE A 189 19.58 -11.50 7.87
C PHE A 189 20.11 -11.14 6.50
N ALA A 190 21.40 -10.90 6.37
CA ALA A 190 22.04 -10.90 5.06
C ALA A 190 22.38 -12.35 4.69
N ILE A 191 21.88 -12.82 3.55
CA ILE A 191 22.31 -14.07 2.92
C ILE A 191 23.16 -13.64 1.72
N SER A 192 24.47 -13.84 1.83
CA SER A 192 25.39 -13.65 0.71
C SER A 192 25.39 -14.89 -0.17
N SER A 193 25.26 -14.64 -1.47
CA SER A 193 25.30 -15.55 -2.61
C SER A 193 26.25 -16.74 -2.44
N ILE A 194 25.73 -17.89 -2.04
CA ILE A 194 26.05 -19.24 -2.51
C ILE A 194 24.94 -20.11 -1.92
N GLY A 195 24.43 -21.06 -2.71
CA GLY A 195 23.32 -21.91 -2.31
C GLY A 195 23.50 -22.47 -0.90
N ILE A 196 22.41 -22.62 -0.18
CA ILE A 196 21.86 -23.87 0.38
C ILE A 196 20.87 -23.44 1.48
N PRO A 197 19.65 -24.03 1.56
CA PRO A 197 18.78 -23.94 2.74
C PRO A 197 19.51 -24.20 4.08
N PHE A 198 20.59 -24.98 4.05
CA PHE A 198 21.38 -25.47 5.18
C PHE A 198 22.11 -24.38 5.96
N LEU A 199 22.54 -23.27 5.32
CA LEU A 199 23.22 -22.18 6.04
C LEU A 199 22.26 -21.32 6.87
N CYS A 200 20.95 -21.38 6.60
CA CYS A 200 19.95 -20.65 7.38
C CYS A 200 19.57 -21.41 8.67
N ILE A 201 19.66 -22.74 8.69
CA ILE A 201 19.18 -23.60 9.79
C ILE A 201 19.86 -23.31 11.15
N PRO A 202 21.19 -23.13 11.25
CA PRO A 202 21.84 -22.82 12.53
C PRO A 202 21.42 -21.46 13.10
N ARG A 203 21.12 -20.49 12.22
CA ARG A 203 20.74 -19.13 12.61
C ARG A 203 19.28 -19.03 13.00
N ILE A 204 18.38 -19.84 12.44
CA ILE A 204 16.98 -19.91 12.87
C ILE A 204 16.89 -20.32 14.35
N ASN A 205 17.72 -21.26 14.80
CA ASN A 205 17.80 -21.66 16.22
C ASN A 205 18.11 -20.48 17.18
N TRP A 206 18.86 -19.45 16.74
CA TRP A 206 19.19 -18.26 17.53
C TRP A 206 18.02 -17.26 17.66
N ILE A 207 17.03 -17.32 16.78
CA ILE A 207 15.92 -16.35 16.72
C ILE A 207 14.79 -16.75 17.68
N PHE A 208 14.58 -18.06 17.88
CA PHE A 208 13.46 -18.56 18.67
C PHE A 208 13.38 -18.07 20.11
N PRO A 209 14.48 -17.93 20.87
CA PRO A 209 14.41 -17.37 22.23
C PRO A 209 13.86 -15.93 22.25
N CYS A 210 13.94 -15.21 21.13
CA CYS A 210 13.42 -13.85 21.00
C CYS A 210 11.98 -13.78 20.47
N LEU A 211 11.45 -14.87 19.91
CA LEU A 211 10.11 -14.94 19.31
C LEU A 211 9.05 -15.50 20.26
N ILE A 212 9.45 -16.39 21.17
CA ILE A 212 8.57 -17.00 22.17
C ILE A 212 8.96 -16.38 23.52
N PRO A 213 8.10 -15.56 24.16
CA PRO A 213 8.33 -15.15 25.54
C PRO A 213 8.50 -16.40 26.39
N SER A 214 9.52 -16.46 27.25
CA SER A 214 9.69 -17.56 28.19
C SER A 214 8.38 -17.74 28.97
N SER A 215 7.67 -18.82 28.70
CA SER A 215 6.48 -19.20 29.44
C SER A 215 6.90 -19.49 30.87
N ASN A 216 6.70 -18.54 31.78
CA ASN A 216 6.71 -18.84 33.21
C ASN A 216 5.30 -19.37 33.55
N PRO A 217 5.11 -20.66 33.86
CA PRO A 217 3.78 -21.23 34.04
C PRO A 217 3.07 -20.83 35.35
N SER A 218 3.58 -19.85 36.10
CA SER A 218 3.21 -19.64 37.51
C SER A 218 2.49 -18.33 37.85
N SER A 219 1.99 -17.54 36.90
CA SER A 219 1.31 -16.26 37.23
C SER A 219 0.04 -15.97 36.43
N ARG A 220 -0.84 -16.97 36.27
CA ARG A 220 -2.26 -16.73 35.97
C ARG A 220 -3.10 -17.68 36.81
N ALA A 221 -3.37 -17.26 38.04
CA ALA A 221 -4.54 -17.62 38.84
C ALA A 221 -5.36 -16.34 39.03
#